data_AF-D5V4M7-F1
#
_entry.id   AF-D5V4M7-F1
#
_cell.length_a   1.000
_cell.length_b   1.000
_cell.length_c   1.000
_cell.angle_alpha   90.00
_cell.angle_beta   90.00
_cell.angle_gamma   90.00
#
_symmetry.space_group_name_H-M   'P 1'
#
loop_
_entity.id
_entity.type
_entity.pdbx_description
1 polymer ?
#
loop_
_entity_poly.entity_id
_entity_poly.type
_entity_poly.pdbx_seq_one_letter_code
_entity_poly.pdbx_strand_id
1 'polypeptide(L)'
;MNFFKKILNSLNQMSSPVFSFDANKSELSFILPNDEKFDFTLENYDVKTRHDPYVIEAYTFNSKDLFFEYIHLDVNSSWNGLARGYFEELLRDSIKEDLELQERFEFKHYEFSTYKTATKGFVHLIYIWEVNKEVFMIDKKGILYNEFIKLLKSDYEYKYSGREIFDLYHEISLVKHNSLNHYFNGSSD
;
A
#
# COMPACT_ATOMS: atom_id res chain seq x y z
N MET A 1 30.43 -26.23 12.87
CA MET A 1 29.09 -25.67 13.22
C MET A 1 28.73 -24.34 12.55
N ASN A 2 29.58 -23.72 11.71
CA ASN A 2 29.28 -22.40 11.10
C ASN A 2 28.81 -22.42 9.64
N PHE A 3 28.81 -23.58 8.97
CA PHE A 3 28.37 -23.67 7.57
C PHE A 3 26.84 -23.80 7.47
N PHE A 4 26.23 -24.65 8.30
CA PHE A 4 24.76 -24.79 8.37
C PHE A 4 24.04 -23.53 8.84
N LYS A 5 24.63 -22.76 9.79
CA LYS A 5 24.08 -21.46 10.22
C LYS A 5 24.13 -20.40 9.11
N LYS A 6 25.19 -20.39 8.29
CA LYS A 6 25.31 -19.48 7.13
C LYS A 6 24.32 -19.85 6.02
N ILE A 7 24.13 -21.14 5.75
CA ILE A 7 23.16 -21.63 4.75
C ILE A 7 21.72 -21.39 5.23
N LEU A 8 21.41 -21.60 6.51
CA LEU A 8 20.09 -21.28 7.08
C LEU A 8 19.80 -19.77 7.06
N ASN A 9 20.79 -18.91 7.30
CA ASN A 9 20.62 -17.47 7.19
C ASN A 9 20.53 -16.99 5.73
N SER A 10 21.20 -17.66 4.77
CA SER A 10 21.04 -17.34 3.35
C SER A 10 19.75 -17.91 2.73
N LEU A 11 19.19 -18.98 3.31
CA LEU A 11 17.88 -19.54 2.95
C LEU A 11 16.72 -18.71 3.54
N ASN A 12 16.88 -18.16 4.75
CA ASN A 12 15.93 -17.20 5.33
C ASN A 12 16.00 -15.80 4.69
N GLN A 13 17.07 -15.49 3.95
CA GLN A 13 17.17 -14.29 3.11
C GLN A 13 16.49 -14.46 1.74
N MET A 14 16.03 -15.67 1.39
CA MET A 14 15.27 -15.90 0.16
C MET A 14 13.78 -15.60 0.42
N SER A 15 13.40 -14.39 0.02
CA SER A 15 12.05 -13.79 -0.11
C SER A 15 11.24 -13.54 1.16
N SER A 16 11.73 -12.67 2.05
CA SER A 16 10.78 -11.90 2.87
C SER A 16 10.01 -10.96 1.93
N PRO A 17 8.66 -10.88 2.03
CA PRO A 17 7.88 -10.01 1.16
C PRO A 17 8.25 -8.54 1.41
N VAL A 18 8.14 -7.72 0.37
CA VAL A 18 8.43 -6.26 0.44
C VAL A 18 7.55 -5.56 1.48
N PHE A 19 6.34 -6.09 1.69
CA PHE A 19 5.39 -5.66 2.70
C PHE A 19 4.82 -6.86 3.46
N SER A 20 4.68 -6.72 4.77
CA SER A 20 3.90 -7.66 5.59
C SER A 20 3.19 -6.95 6.74
N PHE A 21 2.06 -7.51 7.14
CA PHE A 21 1.31 -7.10 8.32
C PHE A 21 1.25 -8.25 9.33
N ASP A 22 1.71 -8.00 10.57
CA ASP A 22 1.63 -8.94 11.69
C ASP A 22 0.57 -8.44 12.68
N ALA A 23 -0.63 -9.03 12.63
CA ALA A 23 -1.72 -8.69 13.52
C ALA A 23 -1.42 -8.99 15.00
N ASN A 24 -0.56 -9.97 15.31
CA ASN A 24 -0.24 -10.30 16.71
C ASN A 24 0.65 -9.23 17.35
N LYS A 25 1.50 -8.59 16.53
CA LYS A 25 2.39 -7.50 16.97
C LYS A 25 1.82 -6.11 16.69
N SER A 26 0.71 -6.03 15.95
CA SER A 26 0.17 -4.77 15.45
C SER A 26 1.24 -3.97 14.68
N GLU A 27 1.95 -4.63 13.77
CA GLU A 27 3.12 -4.05 13.09
C GLU A 27 2.99 -4.22 11.57
N LEU A 28 3.31 -3.16 10.85
CA LEU A 28 3.64 -3.21 9.43
C LEU A 28 5.15 -3.29 9.29
N SER A 29 5.62 -4.20 8.44
CA SER A 29 7.03 -4.34 8.13
C SER A 29 7.25 -4.11 6.64
N PHE A 30 8.31 -3.37 6.33
CA PHE A 30 8.73 -3.01 4.98
C PHE A 30 10.19 -3.40 4.75
N ILE A 31 10.49 -3.98 3.59
CA ILE A 31 11.87 -4.26 3.17
C ILE A 31 12.31 -3.16 2.19
N LEU A 32 13.14 -2.26 2.68
CA LEU A 32 13.64 -1.12 1.92
C LEU A 32 14.49 -1.58 0.71
N PRO A 33 14.68 -0.74 -0.32
CA PRO A 33 15.55 -1.04 -1.46
C PRO A 33 16.99 -1.42 -1.12
N ASN A 34 17.49 -1.06 0.06
CA ASN A 34 18.82 -1.43 0.55
C ASN A 34 18.80 -2.71 1.43
N ASP A 35 17.70 -3.46 1.41
CA ASP A 35 17.45 -4.68 2.20
C ASP A 35 17.36 -4.46 3.73
N GLU A 36 17.30 -3.20 4.19
CA GLU A 36 17.01 -2.89 5.58
C GLU A 36 15.51 -3.02 5.88
N LYS A 37 15.18 -3.34 7.13
CA LYS A 37 13.80 -3.46 7.61
C LYS A 37 13.35 -2.12 8.23
N PHE A 38 12.17 -1.66 7.83
CA PHE A 38 11.46 -0.57 8.50
C PHE A 38 10.15 -1.11 9.08
N ASP A 39 9.93 -0.87 10.37
CA ASP A 39 8.75 -1.33 11.10
C ASP A 39 7.93 -0.14 11.57
N PHE A 40 6.60 -0.25 11.42
CA PHE A 40 5.64 0.77 11.82
C PHE A 40 4.55 0.15 12.69
N THR A 41 4.49 0.58 13.95
CA THR A 41 3.50 0.09 14.92
C THR A 41 2.14 0.73 14.69
N LEU A 42 1.10 -0.07 14.85
CA LEU A 42 -0.29 0.27 14.66
C LEU A 42 -1.04 0.20 15.99
N GLU A 43 -2.04 1.07 16.13
CA GLU A 43 -2.96 1.06 17.26
C GLU A 43 -4.40 1.06 16.77
N ASN A 44 -5.28 0.34 17.49
CA ASN A 44 -6.75 0.40 17.33
C ASN A 44 -7.20 0.34 15.86
N TYR A 45 -7.13 -0.84 15.27
CA TYR A 45 -7.44 -1.06 13.87
C TYR A 45 -8.53 -2.12 13.67
N ASP A 46 -9.16 -2.05 12.51
CA ASP A 46 -10.12 -3.02 12.01
C ASP A 46 -9.58 -3.63 10.70
N VAL A 47 -9.70 -4.95 10.58
CA VAL A 47 -9.26 -5.69 9.38
C VAL A 47 -10.43 -6.47 8.84
N LYS A 48 -10.68 -6.35 7.54
CA LYS A 48 -11.74 -7.10 6.87
C LYS A 48 -11.18 -7.83 5.66
N THR A 49 -11.32 -9.15 5.68
CA THR A 49 -11.02 -9.97 4.51
C THR A 49 -11.93 -9.60 3.33
N ARG A 50 -11.37 -9.64 2.14
CA ARG A 50 -12.05 -9.40 0.87
C ARG A 50 -11.93 -10.65 0.02
N HIS A 51 -12.98 -10.96 -0.71
CA HIS A 51 -13.08 -12.19 -1.50
C HIS A 51 -13.53 -11.84 -2.91
N ASP A 52 -12.85 -12.45 -3.88
CA ASP A 52 -13.18 -12.42 -5.30
C ASP A 52 -12.59 -13.71 -5.93
N PRO A 53 -13.19 -14.29 -6.98
CA PRO A 53 -12.66 -15.52 -7.60
C PRO A 53 -11.22 -15.45 -8.11
N TYR A 54 -10.69 -14.24 -8.34
CA TYR A 54 -9.37 -14.00 -8.93
C TYR A 54 -8.30 -13.62 -7.88
N VAL A 55 -8.63 -13.64 -6.58
CA VAL A 55 -7.68 -13.30 -5.50
C VAL A 55 -7.39 -14.51 -4.61
N ILE A 56 -6.11 -14.71 -4.27
CA ILE A 56 -5.66 -15.69 -3.27
C ILE A 56 -5.94 -15.14 -1.87
N GLU A 57 -5.57 -13.88 -1.65
CA GLU A 57 -5.68 -13.21 -0.37
C GLU A 57 -5.94 -11.73 -0.63
N ALA A 58 -6.94 -11.17 0.04
CA ALA A 58 -7.14 -9.74 0.05
C ALA A 58 -7.77 -9.31 1.37
N TYR A 59 -7.43 -8.12 1.82
CA TYR A 59 -8.05 -7.51 2.98
C TYR A 59 -7.88 -6.00 2.96
N THR A 60 -8.82 -5.33 3.61
CA THR A 60 -8.70 -3.93 3.96
C THR A 60 -8.33 -3.80 5.43
N PHE A 61 -7.49 -2.82 5.71
CA PHE A 61 -7.11 -2.40 7.04
C PHE A 61 -7.54 -0.95 7.22
N ASN A 62 -8.11 -0.64 8.37
CA ASN A 62 -8.51 0.71 8.70
C ASN A 62 -8.23 1.03 10.16
N SER A 63 -7.49 2.10 10.41
CA SER A 63 -7.31 2.72 11.72
C SER A 63 -7.60 4.21 11.62
N LYS A 64 -7.42 4.93 12.73
CA LYS A 64 -7.45 6.39 12.75
C LYS A 64 -6.34 7.01 11.89
N ASP A 65 -5.23 6.30 11.72
CA ASP A 65 -3.99 6.87 11.19
C ASP A 65 -3.72 6.40 9.77
N LEU A 66 -4.23 5.23 9.41
CA LEU A 66 -3.91 4.57 8.15
C LEU A 66 -5.14 3.83 7.63
N PHE A 67 -5.31 3.88 6.32
CA PHE A 67 -6.11 2.91 5.58
C PHE A 67 -5.18 2.19 4.60
N PHE A 68 -5.36 0.89 4.40
CA PHE A 68 -4.79 0.25 3.22
C PHE A 68 -5.62 -0.93 2.72
N GLU A 69 -5.48 -1.22 1.43
CA GLU A 69 -5.94 -2.46 0.82
C GLU A 69 -4.74 -3.29 0.37
N TYR A 70 -4.67 -4.53 0.81
CA TYR A 70 -3.73 -5.54 0.34
C TYR A 70 -4.47 -6.48 -0.61
N ILE A 71 -3.88 -6.75 -1.77
CA ILE A 71 -4.40 -7.65 -2.79
C ILE A 71 -3.28 -8.58 -3.23
N HIS A 72 -3.56 -9.87 -3.26
CA HIS A 72 -2.72 -10.90 -3.83
C HIS A 72 -3.55 -11.67 -4.86
N LEU A 73 -3.29 -11.40 -6.14
CA LEU A 73 -4.00 -12.07 -7.24
C LEU A 73 -3.58 -13.54 -7.36
N ASP A 74 -4.48 -14.38 -7.85
CA ASP A 74 -4.13 -15.72 -8.30
C ASP A 74 -3.08 -15.68 -9.42
N VAL A 75 -2.25 -16.72 -9.49
CA VAL A 75 -1.19 -16.82 -10.50
C VAL A 75 -1.71 -16.83 -11.93
N ASN A 76 -2.98 -17.22 -12.14
CA ASN A 76 -3.66 -17.18 -13.44
C ASN A 76 -4.60 -15.99 -13.56
N SER A 77 -4.38 -14.93 -12.77
CA SER A 77 -5.17 -13.71 -12.82
C SER A 77 -4.27 -12.51 -13.09
N SER A 78 -4.85 -11.50 -13.74
CA SER A 78 -4.14 -10.30 -14.14
C SER A 78 -5.02 -9.07 -14.02
N TRP A 79 -4.38 -7.94 -13.75
CA TRP A 79 -5.02 -6.63 -13.86
C TRP A 79 -5.37 -6.33 -15.32
N ASN A 80 -6.57 -5.79 -15.55
CA ASN A 80 -7.03 -5.33 -16.86
C ASN A 80 -6.50 -3.92 -17.23
N GLY A 81 -5.60 -3.39 -16.41
CA GLY A 81 -5.06 -2.04 -16.50
C GLY A 81 -4.03 -1.80 -15.40
N LEU A 82 -3.66 -0.55 -15.19
CA LEU A 82 -2.73 -0.20 -14.12
C LEU A 82 -3.46 -0.24 -12.77
N ALA A 83 -3.07 -1.17 -11.89
CA ALA A 83 -3.69 -1.38 -10.57
C ALA A 83 -3.83 -0.08 -9.76
N ARG A 84 -2.75 0.71 -9.73
CA ARG A 84 -2.71 2.05 -9.12
C ARG A 84 -3.68 3.04 -9.77
N GLY A 85 -3.82 3.00 -11.09
CA GLY A 85 -4.77 3.85 -11.81
C GLY A 85 -6.21 3.56 -11.38
N TYR A 86 -6.57 2.27 -11.25
CA TYR A 86 -7.87 1.87 -10.74
C TYR A 86 -8.10 2.31 -9.29
N PHE A 87 -7.08 2.18 -8.43
CA PHE A 87 -7.19 2.64 -7.05
C PHE A 87 -7.44 4.16 -6.98
N GLU A 88 -6.72 4.95 -7.78
CA GLU A 88 -6.94 6.40 -7.84
C GLU A 88 -8.32 6.78 -8.36
N GLU A 89 -8.82 6.08 -9.38
CA GLU A 89 -10.17 6.30 -9.92
C GLU A 89 -11.22 5.98 -8.87
N LEU A 90 -11.11 4.82 -8.22
CA LEU A 90 -11.98 4.46 -7.11
C LEU A 90 -11.91 5.50 -5.98
N LEU A 91 -10.72 6.00 -5.65
CA LEU A 91 -10.55 7.03 -4.64
C LEU A 91 -11.23 8.34 -5.05
N ARG A 92 -11.01 8.82 -6.28
CA ARG A 92 -11.68 10.02 -6.85
C ARG A 92 -13.19 9.91 -6.75
N ASP A 93 -13.76 8.80 -7.21
CA ASP A 93 -15.20 8.55 -7.19
C ASP A 93 -15.75 8.50 -5.76
N SER A 94 -14.99 7.89 -4.88
CA SER A 94 -15.34 7.68 -3.49
C SER A 94 -15.34 8.98 -2.68
N ILE A 95 -14.35 9.86 -2.92
CA ILE A 95 -14.28 11.17 -2.26
C ILE A 95 -15.04 12.25 -3.01
N LYS A 96 -15.44 12.00 -4.26
CA LYS A 96 -16.13 12.94 -5.16
C LYS A 96 -15.35 14.24 -5.39
N GLU A 97 -14.03 14.13 -5.48
CA GLU A 97 -13.13 15.24 -5.80
C GLU A 97 -12.03 14.78 -6.74
N ASP A 98 -11.58 15.72 -7.57
CA ASP A 98 -10.39 15.53 -8.40
C ASP A 98 -9.14 15.44 -7.52
N LEU A 99 -8.15 14.67 -8.00
CA LEU A 99 -6.85 14.51 -7.37
C LEU A 99 -5.78 15.20 -8.22
N GLU A 100 -5.36 16.40 -7.80
CA GLU A 100 -4.28 17.15 -8.45
C GLU A 100 -2.93 16.66 -7.93
N LEU A 101 -2.15 15.97 -8.75
CA LEU A 101 -0.83 15.46 -8.36
C LEU A 101 0.12 16.61 -7.99
N GLN A 102 0.69 16.58 -6.79
CA GLN A 102 1.63 17.58 -6.29
C GLN A 102 3.08 17.09 -6.37
N GLU A 103 3.30 15.82 -6.05
CA GLU A 103 4.60 15.17 -6.12
C GLU A 103 4.43 13.66 -6.30
N ARG A 104 5.43 13.05 -6.94
CA ARG A 104 5.55 11.60 -7.10
C ARG A 104 7.02 11.20 -7.01
N PHE A 105 7.30 10.15 -6.26
CA PHE A 105 8.62 9.54 -6.14
C PHE A 105 8.52 8.03 -6.25
N GLU A 106 9.44 7.42 -7.00
CA GLU A 106 9.46 5.97 -7.24
C GLU A 106 10.80 5.39 -6.81
N PHE A 107 10.76 4.30 -6.05
CA PHE A 107 11.93 3.59 -5.51
C PHE A 107 11.70 2.08 -5.53
N LYS A 108 12.22 1.39 -6.56
CA LYS A 108 12.05 -0.06 -6.77
C LYS A 108 10.58 -0.50 -6.73
N HIS A 109 10.10 -0.99 -5.59
CA HIS A 109 8.77 -1.55 -5.36
C HIS A 109 7.82 -0.57 -4.66
N TYR A 110 8.25 0.68 -4.51
CA TYR A 110 7.53 1.70 -3.76
C TYR A 110 7.28 2.92 -4.64
N GLU A 111 6.07 3.46 -4.55
CA GLU A 111 5.75 4.77 -5.10
C GLU A 111 5.03 5.61 -4.06
N PHE A 112 5.49 6.85 -3.91
CA PHE A 112 4.94 7.84 -3.00
C PHE A 112 4.33 8.94 -3.83
N SER A 113 3.05 9.22 -3.63
CA SER A 113 2.36 10.33 -4.29
C SER A 113 1.61 11.18 -3.27
N THR A 114 1.72 12.50 -3.43
CA THR A 114 0.85 13.43 -2.72
C THR A 114 -0.10 14.10 -3.71
N TYR A 115 -1.39 14.05 -3.42
CA TYR A 115 -2.42 14.75 -4.19
C TYR A 115 -3.00 15.90 -3.38
N LYS A 116 -3.40 16.96 -4.08
CA LYS A 116 -4.23 18.02 -3.53
C LYS A 116 -5.65 17.82 -4.03
N THR A 117 -6.59 17.91 -3.10
CA THR A 117 -8.02 17.93 -3.38
C THR A 117 -8.52 19.37 -3.40
N ALA A 118 -9.71 19.62 -3.96
CA ALA A 118 -10.27 20.95 -4.02
C ALA A 118 -10.66 21.47 -2.62
N THR A 119 -11.21 20.61 -1.76
CA THR A 119 -11.78 21.02 -0.46
C THR A 119 -11.36 20.18 0.73
N LYS A 120 -10.74 19.00 0.53
CA LYS A 120 -10.44 18.01 1.58
C LYS A 120 -8.98 17.99 2.06
N GLY A 121 -8.14 18.88 1.55
CA GLY A 121 -6.71 18.93 1.86
C GLY A 121 -5.85 18.01 0.99
N PHE A 122 -4.84 17.38 1.58
CA PHE A 122 -3.83 16.58 0.89
C PHE A 122 -4.00 15.08 1.15
N VAL A 123 -3.87 14.27 0.09
CA VAL A 123 -3.90 12.81 0.17
C VAL A 123 -2.48 12.29 0.00
N HIS A 124 -1.98 11.56 0.99
CA HIS A 124 -0.72 10.83 0.91
C HIS A 124 -1.00 9.37 0.53
N LEU A 125 -0.61 8.98 -0.67
CA LEU A 125 -0.72 7.62 -1.19
C LEU A 125 0.68 6.97 -1.21
N ILE A 126 0.79 5.82 -0.57
CA ILE A 126 1.94 4.92 -0.72
C ILE A 126 1.43 3.69 -1.48
N TYR A 127 2.03 3.43 -2.63
CA TYR A 127 1.75 2.26 -3.46
C TYR A 127 2.94 1.32 -3.40
N ILE A 128 2.68 0.04 -3.12
CA ILE A 128 3.70 -1.01 -3.04
C ILE A 128 3.30 -2.14 -4.00
N TRP A 129 4.25 -2.65 -4.78
CA TRP A 129 3.97 -3.77 -5.67
C TRP A 129 5.06 -4.84 -5.69
N GLU A 130 4.62 -6.09 -5.80
CA GLU A 130 5.42 -7.26 -6.17
C GLU A 130 4.73 -7.94 -7.37
N VAL A 131 5.18 -9.13 -7.79
CA VAL A 131 4.72 -9.78 -9.03
C VAL A 131 3.19 -9.87 -9.16
N ASN A 132 2.51 -10.34 -8.12
CA ASN A 132 1.04 -10.48 -8.07
C ASN A 132 0.46 -9.87 -6.78
N LYS A 133 1.17 -8.92 -6.18
CA LYS A 133 0.76 -8.32 -4.90
C LYS A 133 0.80 -6.82 -5.01
N GLU A 134 -0.26 -6.20 -4.52
CA GLU A 134 -0.43 -4.77 -4.51
C GLU A 134 -0.88 -4.32 -3.14
N VAL A 135 -0.32 -3.20 -2.69
CA VAL A 135 -0.72 -2.55 -1.45
C VAL A 135 -0.94 -1.08 -1.74
N PHE A 136 -2.16 -0.62 -1.46
CA PHE A 136 -2.54 0.77 -1.62
C PHE A 136 -2.79 1.36 -0.23
N MET A 137 -1.94 2.30 0.21
CA MET A 137 -2.04 2.89 1.54
C MET A 137 -2.38 4.37 1.47
N ILE A 138 -3.39 4.79 2.22
CA ILE A 138 -3.71 6.18 2.49
C ILE A 138 -3.29 6.52 3.92
N ASP A 139 -2.24 7.33 4.04
CA ASP A 139 -1.78 7.85 5.32
C ASP A 139 -2.59 9.08 5.72
N LYS A 140 -3.43 8.93 6.75
CA LYS A 140 -4.41 9.92 7.19
C LYS A 140 -3.78 11.02 8.05
N LYS A 141 -2.51 10.87 8.41
CA LYS A 141 -1.75 11.86 9.21
C LYS A 141 -0.46 12.33 8.55
N GLY A 142 -0.01 11.65 7.50
CA GLY A 142 1.26 11.90 6.82
C GLY A 142 2.50 11.49 7.65
N ILE A 143 2.32 10.69 8.71
CA ILE A 143 3.41 10.24 9.58
C ILE A 143 4.22 9.15 8.87
N LEU A 144 3.56 8.05 8.49
CA LEU A 144 4.19 6.93 7.79
C LEU A 144 4.82 7.41 6.49
N TYR A 145 4.10 8.21 5.69
CA TYR A 145 4.61 8.75 4.43
C TYR A 145 5.92 9.51 4.62
N ASN A 146 5.95 10.45 5.58
CA ASN A 146 7.10 11.31 5.84
C ASN A 146 8.29 10.55 6.41
N GLU A 147 8.06 9.65 7.36
CA GLU A 147 9.12 8.81 7.92
C GLU A 147 9.70 7.89 6.84
N PHE A 148 8.84 7.22 6.08
CA PHE A 148 9.25 6.23 5.10
C PHE A 148 10.01 6.86 3.93
N ILE A 149 9.50 7.94 3.32
CA ILE A 149 10.18 8.57 2.19
C ILE A 149 11.56 9.13 2.58
N LYS A 150 11.75 9.59 3.83
CA LYS A 150 13.05 10.08 4.31
C LYS A 150 14.10 8.99 4.47
N LEU A 151 13.69 7.75 4.71
CA LEU A 151 14.58 6.60 4.70
C LEU A 151 15.11 6.30 3.28
N LEU A 152 14.30 6.60 2.25
CA LEU A 152 14.65 6.37 0.85
C LEU A 152 15.32 7.57 0.18
N LYS A 153 14.98 8.77 0.64
CA LYS A 153 15.45 10.06 0.14
C LYS A 153 15.79 10.98 1.32
N SER A 154 17.03 10.90 1.79
CA SER A 154 17.48 11.61 3.00
C SER A 154 17.43 13.13 2.91
N ASP A 155 17.48 13.69 1.70
CA ASP A 155 17.36 15.13 1.42
C ASP A 155 15.91 15.59 1.20
N TYR A 156 14.92 14.71 1.40
CA TYR A 156 13.52 15.08 1.24
C TYR A 156 13.03 16.00 2.38
N GLU A 157 12.51 17.16 1.98
CA GLU A 157 11.87 18.12 2.88
C GLU A 157 10.35 18.00 2.80
N TYR A 158 9.71 17.64 3.92
CA TYR A 158 8.27 17.47 3.99
C TYR A 158 7.52 18.82 4.04
N LYS A 159 6.71 19.09 3.01
CA LYS A 159 6.04 20.40 2.79
C LYS A 159 4.61 20.48 3.33
N TYR A 160 4.10 19.40 3.93
CA TYR A 160 2.69 19.26 4.31
C TYR A 160 2.45 19.32 5.82
N SER A 161 3.48 19.64 6.61
CA SER A 161 3.33 19.87 8.05
C SER A 161 2.34 21.00 8.33
N GLY A 162 1.37 20.75 9.22
CA GLY A 162 0.33 21.72 9.58
C GLY A 162 -0.73 21.96 8.49
N ARG A 163 -0.69 21.21 7.38
CA ARG A 163 -1.77 21.22 6.38
C ARG A 163 -2.82 20.18 6.74
N GLU A 164 -4.04 20.39 6.24
CA GLU A 164 -5.11 19.42 6.35
C GLU A 164 -4.76 18.18 5.50
N ILE A 165 -4.65 17.04 6.18
CA ILE A 165 -4.46 15.74 5.55
C ILE A 165 -5.82 15.05 5.48
N PHE A 166 -6.13 14.48 4.33
CA PHE A 166 -7.41 13.83 4.09
C PHE A 166 -7.59 12.61 4.99
N ASP A 167 -8.61 12.66 5.85
CA ASP A 167 -9.05 11.54 6.65
C ASP A 167 -10.08 10.71 5.86
N LEU A 168 -9.62 9.58 5.30
CA LEU A 168 -10.51 8.61 4.68
C LEU A 168 -11.36 7.92 5.76
N TYR A 169 -12.59 8.40 5.91
CA TYR A 169 -13.53 7.95 6.95
C TYR A 169 -14.36 6.72 6.55
N HIS A 170 -14.39 6.36 5.27
CA HIS A 170 -15.11 5.18 4.77
C HIS A 170 -14.18 4.26 4.00
N GLU A 171 -14.48 2.98 4.08
CA GLU A 171 -13.68 1.94 3.46
C GLU A 171 -13.95 1.87 1.95
N ILE A 172 -12.87 1.85 1.16
CA ILE A 172 -12.89 1.56 -0.28
C ILE A 172 -12.20 0.23 -0.54
N SER A 173 -12.57 -0.48 -1.60
CA SER A 173 -11.90 -1.73 -1.96
C SER A 173 -12.07 -2.02 -3.44
N LEU A 174 -10.97 -2.18 -4.17
CA LEU A 174 -10.97 -2.64 -5.55
C LEU A 174 -11.59 -4.04 -5.62
N VAL A 175 -11.22 -4.94 -4.70
CA VAL A 175 -11.73 -6.32 -4.68
C VAL A 175 -13.25 -6.36 -4.53
N LYS A 176 -13.80 -5.57 -3.61
CA LYS A 176 -15.25 -5.49 -3.40
C LYS A 176 -16.00 -5.02 -4.65
N HIS A 177 -15.38 -4.16 -5.45
CA HIS A 177 -16.00 -3.55 -6.62
C HIS A 177 -15.62 -4.25 -7.95
N ASN A 178 -14.79 -5.29 -7.90
CA ASN A 178 -14.27 -5.95 -9.09
C ASN A 178 -15.36 -6.62 -9.94
N SER A 179 -16.40 -7.17 -9.33
CA SER A 179 -17.51 -7.81 -10.07
C SER A 179 -18.28 -6.87 -10.99
N LEU A 180 -18.26 -5.56 -10.70
CA LEU A 180 -18.92 -4.52 -11.49
C LEU A 180 -17.94 -3.84 -12.46
N ASN A 181 -16.71 -3.59 -11.99
CA ASN A 181 -15.77 -2.71 -12.69
C ASN A 181 -14.66 -3.47 -13.42
N HIS A 182 -14.55 -4.79 -13.21
CA HIS A 182 -13.61 -5.68 -13.88
C HIS A 182 -12.16 -5.16 -13.84
N TYR A 183 -11.67 -4.75 -12.67
CA TYR A 183 -10.30 -4.28 -12.49
C TYR A 183 -9.27 -5.38 -12.77
N PHE A 184 -9.60 -6.62 -12.44
CA PHE A 184 -8.79 -7.80 -12.70
C PHE A 184 -9.68 -9.02 -12.99
N ASN A 185 -9.16 -9.96 -13.77
CA ASN A 185 -9.85 -11.20 -14.12
C ASN A 185 -8.85 -12.33 -14.35
N GLY A 186 -9.39 -13.52 -14.65
CA GLY A 186 -8.58 -14.65 -15.08
C GLY A 186 -7.87 -14.32 -16.39
N SER A 187 -6.55 -14.50 -16.39
CA SER A 187 -5.73 -14.44 -17.58
C SER A 187 -6.25 -15.50 -18.56
N SER A 188 -6.58 -15.07 -19.78
CA SER A 188 -6.85 -16.03 -20.86
C SER A 188 -5.51 -16.51 -21.40
N ASP A 189 -5.33 -17.83 -21.45
CA ASP A 189 -4.28 -18.46 -22.25
C ASP A 189 -4.49 -18.16 -23.75
#